data_AF-A0A2T2ZSI5-F1
#
_entry.id   AF-A0A2T2ZSI5-F1
#
_cell.length_a   1.000
_cell.length_b   1.000
_cell.length_c   1.000
_cell.angle_alpha   90.00
_cell.angle_beta   90.00
_cell.angle_gamma   90.00
#
_symmetry.space_group_name_H-M   'P 1'
#
loop_
_entity.id
_entity.type
_entity.pdbx_description
1 polymer ?
#
loop_
_entity_poly.entity_id
_entity_poly.type
_entity_poly.pdbx_seq_one_letter_code
_entity_poly.pdbx_strand_id
1 'polypeptide(L)'
;MPSRSSAIALLAAMAASAASALAASTNTNTNTTKPPAFFLAGDSMTAIQSTDGGGYGNGFLSFLRAPAWGLNLGHDGATTVSFVQGGDWANLLSNVTAAAADGYQPFVTIMV
;
A
#
# COMPACT_ATOMS: atom_id res chain seq x y z
N MET A 1 43.12 -16.02 50.53
CA MET A 1 42.42 -16.97 49.64
C MET A 1 40.99 -16.49 49.47
N PRO A 2 40.53 -16.07 48.29
CA PRO A 2 39.14 -15.67 48.08
C PRO A 2 38.23 -16.89 48.28
N SER A 3 37.17 -16.74 49.08
CA SER A 3 36.26 -17.84 49.39
C SER A 3 35.38 -18.17 48.17
N ARG A 4 35.07 -19.46 48.03
CA ARG A 4 34.29 -20.03 46.91
C ARG A 4 32.93 -19.33 46.67
N SER A 5 32.43 -18.58 47.65
CA SER A 5 31.16 -17.85 47.58
C SER A 5 31.22 -16.58 46.73
N SER A 6 32.38 -15.91 46.63
CA SER A 6 32.52 -14.66 45.85
C SER A 6 32.61 -14.90 44.33
N ALA A 7 33.07 -16.09 43.90
CA ALA A 7 33.12 -16.46 42.49
C ALA A 7 31.74 -16.76 41.90
N ILE A 8 30.81 -17.27 42.72
CA ILE A 8 29.44 -17.62 42.30
C ILE A 8 28.60 -16.34 42.14
N ALA A 9 28.81 -15.34 42.99
CA ALA A 9 28.13 -14.05 42.90
C ALA A 9 28.50 -13.27 41.62
N LEU A 10 29.76 -13.39 41.15
CA LEU A 10 30.22 -12.72 39.93
C LEU A 10 29.68 -13.36 38.64
N LEU A 11 29.49 -14.69 38.62
CA LEU A 11 28.88 -15.39 37.47
C LEU A 11 27.38 -15.08 37.33
N ALA A 12 26.66 -14.91 38.44
CA ALA A 12 25.23 -14.60 38.41
C ALA A 12 24.95 -13.17 37.87
N ALA A 13 25.84 -12.20 38.14
CA ALA A 13 25.67 -10.82 37.70
C ALA A 13 25.93 -10.60 36.19
N MET A 14 26.82 -11.40 35.59
CA MET A 14 27.07 -11.36 34.13
C MET A 14 25.96 -12.04 33.31
N ALA A 15 25.26 -13.03 33.88
CA ALA A 15 24.12 -13.66 33.21
C ALA A 15 22.88 -12.75 33.20
N ALA A 16 22.68 -11.95 34.25
CA ALA A 16 21.55 -11.03 34.37
C ALA A 16 21.64 -9.81 33.42
N SER A 17 22.84 -9.44 32.99
CA SER A 17 23.08 -8.28 32.11
C SER A 17 22.99 -8.62 30.62
N ALA A 18 23.15 -9.88 30.23
CA ALA A 18 22.94 -10.34 28.85
C ALA A 18 21.46 -10.57 28.51
N ALA A 19 20.62 -10.90 29.51
CA ALA A 19 19.19 -11.15 29.31
C ALA A 19 18.41 -9.87 28.97
N SER A 20 18.81 -8.72 29.53
CA SER A 20 18.14 -7.42 29.31
C SER A 20 18.44 -6.80 27.94
N ALA A 21 19.56 -7.17 27.30
CA ALA A 21 19.95 -6.64 26.00
C ALA A 21 19.22 -7.32 24.83
N LEU A 22 18.73 -8.55 25.01
CA LEU A 22 18.00 -9.29 23.97
C LEU A 22 16.50 -8.91 23.89
N ALA A 23 15.95 -8.33 24.96
CA ALA A 23 14.55 -7.91 25.03
C ALA A 23 14.26 -6.54 24.38
N ALA A 24 15.29 -5.75 24.05
CA ALA A 24 15.14 -4.36 23.58
C ALA A 24 15.18 -4.19 22.05
N SER A 25 15.20 -5.28 21.27
CA SER A 25 15.16 -5.23 19.79
C SER A 25 13.91 -5.90 19.24
N THR A 26 12.75 -5.52 19.75
CA THR A 26 11.52 -5.62 18.96
C THR A 26 11.44 -4.33 18.15
N ASN A 27 12.11 -4.32 17.00
CA ASN A 27 11.88 -3.32 15.97
C ASN A 27 10.48 -3.59 15.41
N THR A 28 9.45 -3.29 16.21
CA THR A 28 8.06 -3.24 15.76
C THR A 28 7.93 -2.00 14.90
N ASN A 29 8.51 -2.08 13.69
CA ASN A 29 7.96 -1.38 12.55
C ASN A 29 6.52 -1.88 12.42
N THR A 30 5.60 -1.29 13.17
CA THR A 30 4.18 -1.33 12.87
C THR A 30 3.98 -0.48 11.63
N ASN A 31 4.54 -0.93 10.51
CA ASN A 31 4.03 -0.59 9.20
C ASN A 31 2.62 -1.20 9.18
N THR A 32 1.66 -0.42 9.68
CA THR A 32 0.24 -0.65 9.41
C THR A 32 0.07 -0.35 7.93
N THR A 33 0.49 -1.30 7.09
CA THR A 33 0.46 -1.14 5.65
C THR A 33 -1.00 -0.98 5.26
N LYS A 34 -1.38 0.26 4.93
CA LYS A 34 -2.73 0.60 4.53
C LYS A 34 -3.13 -0.30 3.35
N PRO A 35 -4.34 -0.86 3.34
CA PRO A 35 -4.79 -1.69 2.22
C PRO A 35 -4.76 -0.87 0.93
N PRO A 36 -4.40 -1.47 -0.22
CA PRO A 36 -4.27 -0.72 -1.46
C PRO A 36 -5.63 -0.43 -2.09
N ALA A 37 -5.76 0.76 -2.68
CA ALA A 37 -6.88 1.15 -3.54
C ALA A 37 -6.32 1.56 -4.91
N PHE A 38 -6.70 0.87 -5.97
CA PHE A 38 -6.19 1.11 -7.32
C PHE A 38 -7.17 1.96 -8.14
N PHE A 39 -6.67 3.03 -8.77
CA PHE A 39 -7.45 3.89 -9.65
C PHE A 39 -6.83 3.87 -11.05
N LEU A 40 -7.58 3.35 -12.01
CA LEU A 40 -7.12 3.18 -13.38
C LEU A 40 -7.70 4.29 -14.24
N ALA A 41 -6.84 5.13 -14.80
CA ALA A 41 -7.19 6.22 -15.69
C ALA A 41 -6.62 5.92 -17.08
N GLY A 42 -7.38 6.20 -18.13
CA GLY A 42 -6.83 6.06 -19.47
C GLY A 42 -7.84 6.08 -20.60
N ASP A 43 -7.34 5.76 -21.79
CA ASP A 43 -8.11 5.66 -23.02
C ASP A 43 -8.82 4.29 -23.16
N SER A 44 -9.18 3.94 -24.39
CA SER A 44 -9.79 2.65 -24.77
C SER A 44 -9.01 1.40 -24.31
N MET A 45 -7.70 1.51 -24.09
CA MET A 45 -6.86 0.40 -23.61
C MET A 45 -7.01 0.17 -22.10
N THR A 46 -7.65 1.09 -21.39
CA THR A 46 -7.95 0.99 -19.95
C THR A 46 -9.45 0.87 -19.69
N ALA A 47 -10.27 1.53 -20.51
CA ALA A 47 -11.71 1.65 -20.37
C ALA A 47 -12.46 0.32 -20.22
N ILE A 48 -13.66 0.41 -19.65
CA ILE A 48 -14.58 -0.72 -19.55
C ILE A 48 -14.94 -1.19 -20.95
N GLN A 49 -14.98 -2.51 -21.15
CA GLN A 49 -15.27 -3.10 -22.45
C GLN A 49 -16.61 -2.63 -23.02
N SER A 50 -16.56 -2.04 -24.20
CA SER A 50 -17.68 -1.41 -24.91
C SER A 50 -17.62 -1.76 -26.40
N THR A 51 -18.56 -1.25 -27.19
CA THR A 51 -18.54 -1.42 -28.65
C THR A 51 -17.36 -0.68 -29.31
N ASP A 52 -16.88 0.39 -28.68
CA ASP A 52 -15.87 1.30 -29.23
C ASP A 52 -14.51 1.19 -28.52
N GLY A 53 -14.36 0.25 -27.58
CA GLY A 53 -13.13 0.05 -26.81
C GLY A 53 -13.19 -1.10 -25.81
N GLY A 54 -12.12 -1.29 -25.05
CA GLY A 54 -12.07 -2.34 -24.03
C GLY A 54 -10.66 -2.67 -23.59
N GLY A 55 -10.37 -2.28 -22.36
CA GLY A 55 -9.04 -2.31 -21.81
C GLY A 55 -8.75 -3.45 -20.84
N TYR A 56 -7.50 -3.49 -20.40
CA TYR A 56 -7.05 -4.45 -19.39
C TYR A 56 -7.64 -4.17 -18.00
N GLY A 57 -8.22 -2.98 -17.76
CA GLY A 57 -8.48 -2.45 -16.44
C GLY A 57 -9.35 -3.35 -15.56
N ASN A 58 -10.51 -3.77 -16.06
CA ASN A 58 -11.38 -4.69 -15.29
C ASN A 58 -10.74 -6.08 -15.10
N GLY A 59 -9.94 -6.53 -16.07
CA GLY A 59 -9.14 -7.75 -15.95
C GLY A 59 -8.14 -7.66 -14.81
N PHE A 60 -7.38 -6.56 -14.72
CA PHE A 60 -6.46 -6.29 -13.61
C PHE A 60 -7.19 -6.26 -12.26
N LEU A 61 -8.30 -5.51 -12.18
CA LEU A 61 -9.06 -5.38 -10.93
C LEU A 61 -9.65 -6.72 -10.45
N SER A 62 -9.92 -7.67 -11.34
CA SER A 62 -10.44 -9.00 -10.98
C SER A 62 -9.48 -9.85 -10.15
N PHE A 63 -8.18 -9.52 -10.14
CA PHE A 63 -7.18 -10.21 -9.33
C PHE A 63 -7.09 -9.69 -7.89
N LEU A 64 -7.74 -8.56 -7.59
CA LEU A 64 -7.68 -7.95 -6.26
C LEU A 64 -8.43 -8.82 -5.24
N ARG A 65 -7.86 -8.91 -4.04
CA ARG A 65 -8.46 -9.61 -2.90
C ARG A 65 -8.67 -8.63 -1.76
N ALA A 66 -9.83 -8.72 -1.10
CA ALA A 66 -10.13 -7.90 0.06
C ALA A 66 -9.00 -7.98 1.11
N PRO A 67 -8.62 -6.86 1.75
CA PRO A 67 -9.28 -5.55 1.69
C PRO A 67 -8.94 -4.69 0.46
N ALA A 68 -8.08 -5.15 -0.46
CA ALA A 68 -7.76 -4.39 -1.66
C ALA A 68 -8.97 -4.24 -2.58
N TRP A 69 -9.09 -3.09 -3.22
CA TRP A 69 -10.10 -2.81 -4.24
C TRP A 69 -9.56 -1.85 -5.29
N GLY A 70 -10.33 -1.62 -6.35
CA GLY A 70 -10.01 -0.56 -7.29
C GLY A 70 -11.20 -0.16 -8.15
N LEU A 71 -10.98 0.92 -8.90
CA LEU A 71 -11.96 1.58 -9.75
C LEU A 71 -11.36 1.84 -11.13
N ASN A 72 -12.07 1.40 -12.17
CA ASN A 72 -11.72 1.69 -13.54
C ASN A 72 -12.43 2.96 -13.99
N LEU A 73 -11.64 4.02 -14.22
CA LEU A 73 -12.06 5.33 -14.70
C LEU A 73 -11.55 5.58 -16.13
N GLY A 74 -11.21 4.51 -16.86
CA GLY A 74 -10.86 4.62 -18.28
C GLY A 74 -12.06 5.06 -19.12
N HIS A 75 -11.79 5.89 -20.12
CA HIS A 75 -12.76 6.54 -20.97
C HIS A 75 -12.35 6.35 -22.44
N ASP A 76 -13.20 5.71 -23.23
CA ASP A 76 -12.94 5.46 -24.65
C ASP A 76 -12.68 6.77 -25.42
N GLY A 77 -11.67 6.77 -26.28
CA GLY A 77 -11.30 7.94 -27.07
C GLY A 77 -10.65 9.08 -26.28
N ALA A 78 -10.34 8.90 -24.99
CA ALA A 78 -9.64 9.90 -24.23
C ALA A 78 -8.20 10.10 -24.74
N THR A 79 -7.77 11.36 -24.77
CA THR A 79 -6.39 11.79 -25.00
C THR A 79 -5.88 12.50 -23.76
N THR A 80 -4.57 12.72 -23.61
CA THR A 80 -4.04 13.54 -22.51
C THR A 80 -4.73 14.90 -22.40
N VAL A 81 -5.09 15.52 -23.53
CA VAL A 81 -5.78 16.82 -23.55
C VAL A 81 -7.22 16.69 -23.03
N SER A 82 -7.98 15.71 -23.52
CA SER A 82 -9.36 15.52 -23.05
C SER A 82 -9.42 15.03 -21.61
N PHE A 83 -8.41 14.31 -21.13
CA PHE A 83 -8.33 13.86 -19.73
C PHE A 83 -8.18 15.03 -18.75
N VAL A 84 -7.41 16.05 -19.15
CA VAL A 84 -7.21 17.28 -18.36
C VAL A 84 -8.42 18.20 -18.47
N GLN A 85 -8.97 18.38 -19.67
CA GLN A 85 -10.04 19.35 -19.93
C GLN A 85 -11.44 18.82 -19.65
N GLY A 86 -11.65 17.50 -19.77
CA GLY A 86 -12.96 16.84 -19.65
C GLY A 86 -13.39 16.55 -18.22
N GLY A 87 -12.57 16.88 -17.23
CA GLY A 87 -12.89 16.66 -15.81
C GLY A 87 -12.54 15.26 -15.28
N ASP A 88 -12.01 14.38 -16.13
CA ASP A 88 -11.55 13.04 -15.73
C ASP A 88 -10.48 13.13 -14.63
N TRP A 89 -9.61 14.14 -14.71
CA TRP A 89 -8.61 14.40 -13.67
C TRP A 89 -9.21 14.80 -12.32
N ALA A 90 -10.26 15.62 -12.34
CA ALA A 90 -10.96 16.03 -11.12
C ALA A 90 -11.69 14.84 -10.48
N ASN A 91 -12.34 14.00 -11.31
CA ASN A 91 -13.01 12.79 -10.85
C ASN A 91 -12.01 11.80 -10.23
N LEU A 92 -10.88 11.55 -10.88
CA LEU A 92 -9.81 10.70 -10.37
C LEU A 92 -9.30 11.20 -9.01
N LEU A 93 -8.94 12.48 -8.91
CA LEU A 93 -8.42 13.06 -7.68
C LEU A 93 -9.42 13.00 -6.53
N SER A 94 -10.71 13.23 -6.81
CA SER A 94 -11.77 13.10 -5.79
C SER A 94 -11.81 11.70 -5.18
N ASN A 95 -11.75 10.66 -6.02
CA ASN A 95 -11.76 9.26 -5.57
C ASN A 95 -10.47 8.88 -4.81
N VAL A 96 -9.31 9.34 -5.27
CA VAL A 96 -8.01 9.15 -4.59
C VAL A 96 -8.03 9.77 -3.20
N THR A 97 -8.53 11.00 -3.08
CA THR A 97 -8.63 11.70 -1.79
C THR A 97 -9.59 10.99 -0.83
N ALA A 98 -10.75 10.52 -1.32
CA ALA A 98 -11.70 9.76 -0.51
C ALA A 98 -11.08 8.47 0.04
N ALA A 99 -10.40 7.68 -0.80
CA ALA A 99 -9.76 6.45 -0.35
C ALA A 99 -8.63 6.68 0.65
N ALA A 100 -7.83 7.74 0.46
CA ALA A 100 -6.80 8.12 1.41
C ALA A 100 -7.38 8.50 2.78
N ALA A 101 -8.50 9.23 2.79
CA ALA A 101 -9.22 9.60 4.01
C ALA A 101 -9.81 8.36 4.72
N ASP A 102 -10.27 7.37 3.96
CA ASP A 102 -10.78 6.08 4.47
C ASP A 102 -9.67 5.11 4.93
N GLY A 103 -8.41 5.54 4.91
CA GLY A 103 -7.28 4.77 5.43
C GLY A 103 -6.67 3.79 4.44
N TYR A 104 -6.98 3.89 3.14
CA TYR A 104 -6.32 3.13 2.09
C TYR A 104 -5.03 3.81 1.61
N GLN A 105 -4.19 3.04 0.92
CA GLN A 105 -3.06 3.55 0.12
C GLN A 105 -3.48 3.63 -1.35
N PRO A 106 -3.70 4.82 -1.91
CA PRO A 106 -4.04 4.96 -3.31
C PRO A 106 -2.85 4.64 -4.21
N PHE A 107 -3.12 3.95 -5.31
CA PHE A 107 -2.22 3.76 -6.45
C PHE A 107 -2.96 4.18 -7.72
N VAL A 108 -2.32 5.02 -8.52
CA VAL A 108 -2.88 5.51 -9.79
C VAL A 108 -2.08 4.94 -10.94
N THR A 109 -2.76 4.39 -11.93
CA THR A 109 -2.15 4.04 -13.23
C THR A 109 -2.77 4.87 -14.33
N ILE A 110 -1.96 5.36 -15.26
CA ILE A 110 -2.39 6.16 -16.40
C ILE A 110 -1.87 5.54 -17.67
N MET A 111 -2.75 5.32 -18.64
CA MET A 111 -2.42 4.99 -20.02
C MET A 111 -3.26 5.84 -20.97
N VAL A 112 -2.61 6.64 -21.81
CA VAL A 112 -3.24 7.57 -22.76
C VAL A 112 -2.63 7.41 -24.14
#